data_AF-Q4T5I3-F1
#
_entry.id   AF-Q4T5I3-F1
#
_cell.length_a   1.000
_cell.length_b   1.000
_cell.length_c   1.000
_cell.angle_alpha   90.00
_cell.angle_beta   90.00
_cell.angle_gamma   90.00
#
_symmetry.space_group_name_H-M   'P 1'
#
loop_
_entity.id
_entity.type
_entity.pdbx_description
1 polymer ?
#
loop_
_entity_poly.entity_id
_entity_poly.type
_entity_poly.pdbx_seq_one_letter_code
_entity_poly.pdbx_strand_id
1 'polypeptide(L)'
;MFQAVVQTVNNLLRPEALESWKDMNNTEQAHTATMLLDVLEEGAFLLANNMYGNRFSDGAANIDLEVHVLNTEMDQQDLSFPQNSSSESTIQLSASTIKQYSRNG
;
A
#
# COMPACT_ATOMS: atom_id res chain seq x y z
N MET A 1 -3.90 14.57 3.99
CA MET A 1 -2.52 14.22 4.37
C MET A 1 -2.03 12.99 3.61
N PHE A 2 -2.75 11.88 3.64
CA PHE A 2 -2.30 10.64 2.99
C PHE A 2 -2.15 10.72 1.46
N GLN A 3 -3.02 11.49 0.78
CA GLN A 3 -2.87 11.81 -0.65
C GLN A 3 -1.51 12.46 -0.99
N ALA A 4 -0.93 13.24 -0.07
CA ALA A 4 0.38 13.86 -0.31
C ALA A 4 1.52 12.82 -0.30
N VAL A 5 1.39 11.76 0.50
CA VAL A 5 2.36 10.66 0.56
C VAL A 5 2.30 9.85 -0.75
N VAL A 6 1.09 9.49 -1.20
CA VAL A 6 0.86 8.82 -2.49
C VAL A 6 1.46 9.62 -3.64
N GLN A 7 1.22 10.94 -3.69
CA GLN A 7 1.80 11.80 -4.72
C GLN A 7 3.32 11.91 -4.62
N THR A 8 3.89 11.94 -3.42
CA THR A 8 5.35 11.98 -3.22
C THR A 8 6.00 10.70 -3.75
N VAL A 9 5.47 9.53 -3.40
CA VAL A 9 6.00 8.26 -3.90
C VAL A 9 5.81 8.14 -5.41
N ASN A 10 4.62 8.51 -5.92
CA ASN A 10 4.38 8.55 -7.35
C ASN A 10 5.43 9.40 -8.10
N ASN A 11 5.82 10.54 -7.54
CA ASN A 11 6.82 11.44 -8.09
C ASN A 11 8.23 10.85 -8.06
N LEU A 12 8.60 10.18 -6.97
CA LEU A 12 9.89 9.50 -6.82
C LEU A 12 10.04 8.29 -7.73
N LEU A 13 8.92 7.69 -8.16
CA LEU A 13 8.89 6.52 -9.05
C LEU A 13 8.67 6.87 -10.52
N ARG A 14 8.63 8.15 -10.89
CA ARG A 14 8.47 8.54 -12.29
C ARG A 14 9.72 8.17 -13.11
N PRO A 15 9.59 7.89 -14.41
CA PRO A 15 10.74 7.61 -15.28
C PRO A 15 11.84 8.68 -15.20
N GLU A 16 11.46 9.96 -15.06
CA GLU A 16 12.39 11.09 -14.95
C GLU A 16 13.18 11.09 -13.64
N ALA A 17 12.63 10.52 -12.56
CA ALA A 17 13.32 10.42 -11.29
C ALA A 17 14.37 9.30 -11.28
N LEU A 18 14.29 8.32 -12.20
CA LEU A 18 15.20 7.18 -12.26
C LEU A 18 16.67 7.58 -12.45
N GLU A 19 16.93 8.74 -13.07
CA GLU A 19 18.31 9.26 -13.17
C GLU A 19 18.86 9.60 -11.78
N SER A 20 18.08 10.28 -10.93
CA SER A 20 18.47 10.58 -9.55
C SER A 20 18.66 9.33 -8.68
N TRP A 21 17.92 8.25 -8.97
CA TRP A 21 18.17 6.96 -8.32
C TRP A 21 19.50 6.34 -8.77
N LYS A 22 19.86 6.48 -10.05
CA LYS A 22 21.12 5.94 -10.59
C LYS A 22 22.36 6.67 -10.09
N ASP A 23 22.21 7.91 -9.61
CA ASP A 23 23.28 8.63 -8.93
C ASP A 23 23.64 8.00 -7.57
N MET A 24 22.73 7.22 -6.97
CA MET A 24 22.97 6.45 -5.75
C MET A 24 23.62 5.10 -6.07
N ASN A 25 24.49 4.61 -5.18
CA ASN A 25 25.00 3.25 -5.27
C ASN A 25 23.92 2.22 -4.87
N ASN A 26 24.14 0.93 -5.20
CA ASN A 26 23.14 -0.13 -4.95
C ASN A 26 22.67 -0.23 -3.49
N THR A 27 23.55 0.05 -2.53
CA THR A 27 23.21 0.00 -1.09
C THR A 27 22.31 1.17 -0.71
N GLU A 28 22.60 2.36 -1.23
CA GLU A 28 21.80 3.57 -1.02
C GLU A 28 20.44 3.47 -1.70
N GLN A 29 20.38 2.90 -2.91
CA GLN A 29 19.10 2.63 -3.60
C GLN A 29 18.23 1.69 -2.78
N ALA A 30 18.78 0.55 -2.34
CA ALA A 30 18.06 -0.41 -1.52
C ALA A 30 17.58 0.23 -0.21
N HIS A 31 18.46 0.95 0.49
CA HIS A 31 18.12 1.63 1.73
C HIS A 31 17.01 2.67 1.54
N THR A 32 17.11 3.50 0.50
CA THR A 32 16.10 4.54 0.20
C THR A 32 14.77 3.90 -0.18
N ALA A 33 14.77 2.84 -1.00
CA ALA A 33 13.57 2.10 -1.36
C ALA A 33 12.90 1.47 -0.14
N THR A 34 13.68 0.83 0.75
CA THR A 34 13.14 0.26 1.99
C THR A 34 12.53 1.34 2.88
N MET A 35 13.19 2.48 3.09
CA MET A 35 12.60 3.57 3.89
C MET A 35 11.31 4.11 3.29
N LEU A 36 11.19 4.20 1.95
CA LEU A 36 9.94 4.62 1.32
C LEU A 36 8.81 3.63 1.59
N LEU A 37 9.10 2.32 1.54
CA LEU A 37 8.12 1.28 1.86
C LEU A 37 7.71 1.34 3.34
N ASP A 38 8.67 1.49 4.25
CA ASP A 38 8.41 1.58 5.70
C ASP A 38 7.50 2.78 6.02
N VAL A 39 7.79 3.95 5.45
CA VAL A 39 6.98 5.17 5.66
C VAL A 39 5.56 5.02 5.09
N LEU A 40 5.42 4.37 3.94
CA LEU A 40 4.10 4.07 3.36
C LEU A 40 3.30 3.12 4.25
N GLU A 41 3.93 2.06 4.75
CA GLU A 41 3.31 1.07 5.62
C GLU A 41 2.88 1.69 6.95
N GLU A 42 3.77 2.41 7.63
CA GLU A 42 3.46 3.12 8.87
C GLU A 42 2.31 4.12 8.68
N GLY A 43 2.33 4.88 7.59
CA GLY A 43 1.27 5.82 7.25
C GLY A 43 -0.07 5.12 7.00
N ALA A 44 -0.07 3.97 6.31
CA ALA A 44 -1.28 3.18 6.05
C ALA A 44 -1.88 2.62 7.33
N PHE A 45 -1.06 2.15 8.27
CA PHE A 45 -1.53 1.72 9.59
C PHE A 45 -2.12 2.87 10.41
N LEU A 46 -1.48 4.04 10.41
CA LEU A 46 -2.02 5.23 11.06
C LEU A 46 -3.36 5.64 10.44
N LEU A 47 -3.51 5.55 9.12
CA LEU A 47 -4.77 5.80 8.44
C LEU A 47 -5.84 4.79 8.85
N ALA A 48 -5.52 3.49 8.88
CA ALA A 48 -6.43 2.42 9.28
C ALA A 48 -7.01 2.65 10.69
N ASN A 49 -6.20 3.18 11.61
CA ASN A 49 -6.63 3.46 12.98
C ASN A 49 -7.53 4.70 13.12
N ASN A 50 -7.55 5.59 12.13
CA ASN A 50 -8.23 6.89 12.20
C ASN A 50 -9.32 7.07 11.12
N MET A 51 -9.57 6.06 10.30
CA MET A 51 -10.56 6.14 9.22
C MET A 51 -11.98 5.94 9.75
N TYR A 52 -12.93 6.69 9.19
CA TYR A 52 -14.36 6.57 9.51
C TYR A 52 -15.07 5.44 8.73
N GLY A 53 -14.37 4.72 7.86
CA GLY A 53 -14.92 3.65 7.02
C GLY A 53 -14.11 2.35 7.12
N ASN A 54 -14.47 1.35 6.32
CA ASN A 54 -13.77 0.06 6.27
C ASN A 54 -12.79 -0.05 5.09
N ARG A 55 -12.81 0.90 4.16
CA ARG A 55 -11.93 0.91 2.99
C ARG A 55 -11.52 2.32 2.62
N PHE A 56 -10.25 2.47 2.29
CA PHE A 56 -9.66 3.62 1.63
C PHE A 56 -8.93 3.12 0.39
N SER A 57 -9.01 3.88 -0.70
CA SER A 57 -8.28 3.62 -1.94
C SER A 57 -7.83 4.95 -2.52
N ASP A 58 -6.56 5.01 -2.87
CA ASP A 58 -5.94 6.13 -3.57
C ASP A 58 -4.86 5.60 -4.50
N GLY A 59 -4.58 6.31 -5.58
CA GLY A 59 -3.68 5.82 -6.59
C GLY A 59 -3.20 6.93 -7.52
N ALA A 60 -2.06 6.68 -8.13
CA ALA A 60 -1.45 7.51 -9.14
C ALA A 60 -0.74 6.61 -10.17
N ALA A 61 -0.12 7.21 -11.18
CA ALA A 61 0.44 6.47 -12.31
C ALA A 61 1.42 5.35 -11.91
N ASN A 62 2.19 5.54 -10.83
CA ASN A 62 3.25 4.62 -10.40
C ASN A 62 2.98 3.94 -9.06
N ILE A 63 1.79 4.11 -8.46
CA ILE A 63 1.45 3.53 -7.16
C ILE A 63 -0.06 3.41 -7.00
N ASP A 64 -0.53 2.23 -6.59
CA ASP A 64 -1.88 2.00 -6.08
C ASP A 64 -1.78 1.70 -4.57
N LEU A 65 -2.70 2.25 -3.79
CA LEU A 65 -2.73 2.08 -2.33
C LEU A 65 -4.16 1.84 -1.86
N GLU A 66 -4.37 0.69 -1.23
CA GLU A 66 -5.63 0.36 -0.58
C GLU A 66 -5.40 -0.01 0.88
N VAL A 67 -6.25 0.54 1.76
CA VAL A 67 -6.27 0.20 3.19
C VAL A 67 -7.65 -0.34 3.51
N HIS A 68 -7.71 -1.55 4.05
CA HIS A 68 -8.95 -2.22 4.42
C HIS A 68 -8.96 -2.55 5.91
N VAL A 69 -10.01 -2.14 6.62
CA VAL A 69 -10.30 -2.54 8.00
C VAL A 69 -11.45 -3.53 7.95
N LEU A 70 -11.15 -4.79 8.22
CA LEU A 70 -12.08 -5.90 8.02
C LEU A 70 -12.64 -6.38 9.37
N ASN A 71 -13.95 -6.63 9.42
CA ASN A 71 -14.57 -7.38 10.49
C ASN A 71 -14.57 -8.86 10.09
N THR A 72 -13.87 -9.69 10.86
CA THR A 72 -13.64 -11.12 10.60
C THR A 72 -14.70 -12.05 11.22
N GLU A 73 -15.65 -11.49 11.98
CA GLU A 73 -16.74 -12.24 12.62
C GLU A 73 -17.89 -12.57 11.66
N MET A 74 -18.03 -11.82 10.57
CA MET A 74 -19.03 -12.06 9.52
C MET A 74 -18.49 -12.98 8.40
N ASP A 75 -19.33 -13.30 7.42
CA ASP A 75 -18.90 -14.04 6.22
C ASP A 75 -17.82 -13.25 5.45
N GLN A 76 -16.57 -13.60 5.73
CA GLN A 76 -15.39 -13.05 5.09
C GLN A 76 -15.31 -13.53 3.65
N GLN A 77 -15.12 -12.60 2.72
CA GLN A 77 -14.81 -12.89 1.33
C GLN A 77 -13.31 -12.77 1.08
N ASP A 78 -12.85 -13.38 -0.01
CA ASP A 78 -11.50 -13.18 -0.51
C ASP A 78 -11.29 -11.69 -0.83
N LEU A 79 -10.10 -11.20 -0.54
CA LEU A 79 -9.69 -9.83 -0.83
C LEU A 79 -8.64 -9.84 -1.93
N SER A 80 -8.96 -9.24 -3.07
CA SER A 80 -8.00 -8.98 -4.13
C SER A 80 -7.55 -7.52 -4.10
N PHE A 81 -6.31 -7.27 -4.48
CA PHE A 81 -5.75 -5.95 -4.73
C PHE A 81 -5.00 -5.96 -6.06
N PRO A 82 -5.08 -4.86 -6.84
CA PRO A 82 -6.00 -3.73 -6.67
C PRO A 82 -7.43 -4.12 -7.12
N GLN A 83 -8.47 -3.58 -6.49
CA GLN A 83 -9.85 -3.95 -6.87
C GLN A 83 -10.40 -3.15 -8.07
N ASN A 84 -9.83 -1.96 -8.32
CA ASN A 84 -10.39 -1.00 -9.29
C ASN A 84 -9.38 -0.50 -10.34
N SER A 85 -8.19 -1.12 -10.45
CA SER A 85 -7.22 -0.76 -11.48
C SER A 85 -6.92 -1.93 -12.42
N SER A 86 -6.63 -1.62 -13.67
CA SER A 86 -6.16 -2.60 -14.67
C SER A 86 -4.66 -2.90 -14.48
N SER A 87 -4.22 -3.05 -13.23
CA SER A 87 -2.83 -3.36 -12.92
C SER A 87 -2.46 -4.73 -13.48
N GLU A 88 -1.25 -4.83 -14.03
CA GLU A 88 -0.69 -6.11 -14.47
C GLU A 88 -0.33 -7.02 -13.28
N SER A 89 -0.22 -6.45 -12.07
CA SER A 89 0.13 -7.17 -10.85
C SER A 89 -1.03 -7.15 -9.88
N THR A 90 -1.47 -8.35 -9.48
CA THR A 90 -2.55 -8.56 -8.51
C THR A 90 -2.09 -9.47 -7.39
N ILE A 91 -2.59 -9.25 -6.18
CA ILE A 91 -2.48 -10.18 -5.05
C ILE A 91 -3.88 -10.50 -4.54
N GLN A 92 -4.11 -11.74 -4.14
CA GLN A 92 -5.35 -12.17 -3.54
C GLN A 92 -5.05 -12.85 -2.19
N LEU A 93 -5.78 -12.42 -1.17
CA LEU A 93 -5.82 -13.04 0.15
C LEU A 93 -7.13 -13.80 0.27
N SER A 94 -7.05 -15.10 0.58
CA SER A 94 -8.25 -15.89 0.81
C SER A 94 -8.94 -15.48 2.12
N ALA A 95 -10.25 -15.70 2.18
CA ALA A 95 -11.03 -15.51 3.40
C ALA A 95 -10.45 -16.29 4.60
N SER A 96 -9.87 -17.47 4.36
CA SER A 96 -9.23 -18.27 5.40
C SER A 96 -7.95 -17.63 5.95
N THR A 97 -7.09 -17.06 5.09
CA THR A 97 -5.91 -16.31 5.54
C THR A 97 -6.32 -15.09 6.35
N ILE A 98 -7.34 -14.34 5.92
CA ILE A 98 -7.82 -13.16 6.65
C ILE A 98 -8.34 -13.57 8.04
N LYS A 99 -9.13 -14.65 8.14
CA LYS A 99 -9.62 -15.16 9.43
C LYS A 99 -8.49 -15.64 10.34
N GLN A 100 -7.45 -16.29 9.78
CA GLN A 100 -6.31 -16.80 10.56
C GLN A 100 -5.54 -15.67 11.25
N TYR A 101 -5.36 -14.53 10.58
CA TYR A 101 -4.64 -13.37 11.11
C TYR A 101 -5.55 -12.39 11.85
N SER A 102 -6.81 -12.76 12.11
CA SER A 102 -7.70 -11.98 12.95
C SER A 102 -7.11 -11.82 14.35
N ARG A 103 -6.82 -10.57 14.72
CA ARG A 103 -6.51 -10.19 16.11
C ARG A 103 -7.81 -9.80 16.80
N ASN A 104 -8.73 -10.74 16.94
CA ASN A 104 -9.82 -10.55 17.90
C ASN A 104 -9.18 -10.59 19.29
N GLY A 105 -9.09 -9.42 19.92
CA GLY A 105 -8.70 -9.28 21.32
C GLY A 105 -9.74 -9.89 22.25
#